data_AF-A0A9J6G6T1-F1
#
_entry.id   AF-A0A9J6G6T1-F1
#
_cell.length_a   1.000
_cell.length_b   1.000
_cell.length_c   1.000
_cell.angle_alpha   90.00
_cell.angle_beta   90.00
_cell.angle_gamma   90.00
#
_symmetry.space_group_name_H-M   'P 1'
#
loop_
_entity.id
_entity.type
_entity.pdbx_description
1 polymer ?
#
loop_
_entity_poly.entity_id
_entity_poly.type
_entity_poly.pdbx_seq_one_letter_code
_entity_poly.pdbx_strand_id
1 'polypeptide(L)'
;MRHMEKCFNKYESQSSYGSVYKTRIEGDNVFCDFYNPLQKTYCKRLRILCPEHSKEPKVSDDEVCGFPIVENVFEHTGEFCNVLKKKCSKHYCWDKFRRAEIDMEIVRQWLRLDELYEQERNTCMSMTSRGGVLGLMLHQTLSHDALYEMPAPMQV
;
A
#
# COMPACT_ATOMS: atom_id res chain seq x y z
N MET A 1 23.15 -18.43 -7.07
CA MET A 1 22.41 -17.53 -6.16
C MET A 1 23.16 -16.24 -5.82
N ARG A 2 24.38 -16.26 -5.26
CA ARG A 2 25.13 -15.02 -4.90
C ARG A 2 25.35 -14.02 -6.05
N HIS A 3 25.45 -14.50 -7.29
CA HIS A 3 25.54 -13.63 -8.47
C HIS A 3 24.22 -12.89 -8.74
N MET A 4 23.05 -13.52 -8.52
CA MET A 4 21.77 -12.86 -8.75
C MET A 4 21.55 -11.68 -7.82
N GLU A 5 21.94 -11.78 -6.54
CA GLU A 5 21.92 -10.63 -5.62
C GLU A 5 22.81 -9.49 -6.11
N LYS A 6 24.04 -9.80 -6.54
CA LYS A 6 24.97 -8.77 -7.04
C LYS A 6 24.44 -8.10 -8.31
N CYS A 7 23.84 -8.87 -9.22
CA CYS A 7 23.21 -8.34 -10.42
C CYS A 7 21.98 -7.51 -10.11
N PHE A 8 21.13 -7.98 -9.19
CA PHE A 8 19.97 -7.23 -8.72
C PHE A 8 20.40 -5.90 -8.10
N ASN A 9 21.34 -5.92 -7.15
CA ASN A 9 21.84 -4.69 -6.52
C ASN A 9 22.44 -3.72 -7.53
N LYS A 10 23.20 -4.23 -8.52
CA LYS A 10 23.78 -3.41 -9.59
C LYS A 10 22.73 -2.78 -10.51
N TYR A 11 21.68 -3.52 -10.85
CA TYR A 11 20.61 -3.02 -11.70
C TYR A 11 19.75 -2.02 -10.93
N GLU A 12 19.30 -2.41 -9.74
CA GLU A 12 18.43 -1.62 -8.89
C GLU A 12 19.11 -0.32 -8.44
N SER A 13 20.43 -0.31 -8.19
CA SER A 13 21.17 0.93 -7.85
C SER A 13 21.18 1.98 -8.96
N GLN A 14 20.88 1.63 -10.21
CA GLN A 14 20.90 2.58 -11.34
C GLN A 14 19.61 3.42 -11.45
N SER A 15 18.53 3.02 -10.78
CA SER A 15 17.23 3.72 -10.83
C SER A 15 16.95 4.44 -9.51
N SER A 16 16.73 5.75 -9.53
CA SER A 16 16.36 6.50 -8.33
C SER A 16 14.86 6.36 -8.05
N TYR A 17 14.54 5.81 -6.88
CA TYR A 17 13.17 5.73 -6.38
C TYR A 17 13.06 6.60 -5.14
N GLY A 18 12.47 7.79 -5.31
CA GLY A 18 12.34 8.75 -4.22
C GLY A 18 11.09 9.60 -4.33
N SER A 19 10.62 10.11 -3.19
CA SER A 19 9.52 11.07 -3.15
C SER A 19 9.81 12.16 -2.13
N VAL A 20 9.24 13.35 -2.30
CA VAL A 20 9.39 14.48 -1.37
C VAL A 20 8.77 14.16 0.00
N TYR A 21 7.81 13.25 0.05
CA TYR A 21 7.07 12.93 1.27
C TYR A 21 7.60 11.64 1.92
N LYS A 22 7.69 11.65 3.25
CA LYS A 22 7.89 10.44 4.03
C LYS A 22 6.61 9.62 4.05
N THR A 23 6.70 8.30 3.95
CA THR A 23 5.50 7.45 4.03
C THR A 23 4.91 7.56 5.45
N ARG A 24 3.59 7.74 5.54
CA ARG A 24 2.85 7.85 6.81
C ARG A 24 1.69 6.86 6.78
N ILE A 25 2.02 5.57 6.83
CA ILE A 25 1.02 4.51 6.91
C ILE A 25 1.14 3.89 8.30
N GLU A 26 0.02 3.60 8.95
CA GLU A 26 0.00 2.93 10.25
C GLU A 26 0.58 1.52 10.12
N GLY A 27 1.57 1.19 10.95
CA GLY A 27 2.26 -0.10 10.94
C GLY A 27 3.77 0.00 10.77
N ASP A 28 4.38 -1.14 10.47
CA ASP A 28 5.83 -1.26 10.31
C ASP A 28 6.28 -0.67 8.96
N ASN A 29 7.40 0.07 8.94
CA ASN A 29 7.84 0.79 7.74
C ASN A 29 8.32 -0.17 6.64
N VAL A 30 7.47 -0.42 5.65
CA VAL A 30 7.77 -1.26 4.47
C VAL A 30 8.80 -0.58 3.56
N PHE A 31 8.74 0.75 3.43
CA PHE A 31 9.71 1.53 2.67
C PHE A 31 10.91 1.95 3.51
N CYS A 32 12.05 2.17 2.85
CA CYS A 32 13.28 2.61 3.47
C CYS A 32 13.14 4.00 4.13
N ASP A 33 12.57 4.96 3.42
CA ASP A 33 12.35 6.34 3.86
C ASP A 33 13.59 7.03 4.45
N PHE A 34 14.79 6.62 4.03
CA PHE A 34 16.02 7.36 4.33
C PHE A 34 16.01 8.69 3.56
N TYR A 35 16.26 9.79 4.26
CA TYR A 35 16.22 11.13 3.69
C TYR A 35 17.55 11.47 3.01
N ASN A 36 17.50 11.81 1.72
CA ASN A 36 18.63 12.34 0.97
C ASN A 36 18.59 13.88 1.00
N PRO A 37 19.48 14.56 1.75
CA PRO A 37 19.48 16.02 1.84
C PRO A 37 19.88 16.71 0.54
N LEU A 38 20.64 16.05 -0.35
CA LEU A 38 21.07 16.62 -1.62
C LEU A 38 19.90 16.71 -2.61
N GLN A 39 19.11 15.65 -2.69
CA GLN A 39 17.95 15.58 -3.60
C GLN A 39 16.65 16.07 -2.94
N LYS A 40 16.64 16.28 -1.62
CA LYS A 40 15.46 16.63 -0.81
C LYS A 40 14.33 15.61 -0.98
N THR A 41 14.68 14.33 -1.08
CA THR A 41 13.74 13.22 -1.28
C THR A 41 14.00 12.10 -0.28
N TYR A 42 12.96 11.33 0.03
CA TYR A 42 13.01 10.11 0.82
C TYR A 42 13.08 8.89 -0.09
N CYS A 43 13.93 7.91 0.25
CA CYS A 43 14.07 6.66 -0.48
C CYS A 43 12.77 5.82 -0.43
N LYS A 44 12.22 5.44 -1.58
CA LYS A 44 10.99 4.63 -1.70
C LYS A 44 11.22 3.18 -2.09
N ARG A 45 12.44 2.69 -1.95
CA ARG A 45 12.72 1.25 -2.08
C ARG A 45 12.21 0.52 -0.85
N LEU A 46 11.89 -0.77 -1.00
CA LEU A 46 11.59 -1.63 0.13
C LEU A 46 12.76 -1.62 1.13
N ARG A 47 12.45 -1.44 2.42
CA ARG A 47 13.45 -1.35 3.50
C ARG A 47 14.40 -2.55 3.50
N ILE A 48 13.86 -3.75 3.30
CA ILE A 48 14.59 -5.02 3.32
C ILE A 48 15.47 -5.27 2.09
N LEU A 49 15.16 -4.62 0.96
CA LEU A 49 15.90 -4.77 -0.31
C LEU A 49 16.73 -3.54 -0.70
N CYS A 50 16.65 -2.43 0.06
CA CYS A 50 17.35 -1.20 -0.29
C CYS A 50 18.88 -1.41 -0.28
N PRO A 51 19.59 -1.36 -1.42
CA PRO A 51 21.01 -1.67 -1.46
C PRO A 51 21.87 -0.58 -0.79
N GLU A 52 21.34 0.63 -0.65
CA GLU A 52 22.06 1.78 -0.10
C GLU A 52 21.89 1.93 1.41
N HIS A 53 20.70 1.60 1.93
CA HIS A 53 20.30 1.96 3.29
C HIS A 53 19.81 0.78 4.12
N SER A 54 19.73 -0.43 3.55
CA SER A 54 19.46 -1.62 4.37
C SER A 54 20.73 -2.01 5.14
N LYS A 55 20.56 -2.30 6.43
CA LYS A 55 21.61 -2.91 7.24
C LYS A 55 21.33 -4.40 7.34
N GLU A 56 22.21 -5.21 6.78
CA GLU A 56 22.10 -6.66 6.96
C GLU A 56 22.39 -7.03 8.41
N PRO A 57 21.47 -7.75 9.08
CA PRO A 57 21.71 -8.22 10.43
C PRO A 57 22.89 -9.20 10.45
N LYS A 58 23.75 -9.06 11.47
CA LYS A 58 24.88 -9.97 11.65
C LYS A 58 24.36 -11.35 12.06
N VAL A 59 24.55 -12.32 11.17
CA VAL A 59 24.17 -13.72 11.42
C VAL A 59 25.07 -14.31 12.51
N SER A 60 24.47 -14.88 13.56
CA SER A 60 25.21 -15.56 14.63
C SER A 60 25.87 -16.85 14.11
N ASP A 61 26.94 -17.32 14.74
CA ASP A 61 27.60 -18.57 14.33
C ASP A 61 26.70 -19.81 14.49
N ASP A 62 25.81 -19.78 15.48
CA ASP A 62 24.87 -20.86 15.81
C ASP A 62 23.49 -20.69 15.16
N GLU A 63 23.29 -19.62 14.40
CA GLU A 63 22.00 -19.36 13.75
C GLU A 63 21.76 -20.40 12.64
N VAL A 64 20.66 -21.15 12.76
CA VAL A 64 20.24 -22.13 11.76
C VAL A 64 19.49 -21.45 10.61
N CYS A 65 19.46 -22.10 9.46
CA CYS A 65 18.75 -21.62 8.28
C CYS A 65 17.26 -21.43 8.54
N GLY A 66 16.59 -22.42 9.15
CA GLY A 66 15.18 -22.33 9.51
C GLY A 66 14.21 -22.33 8.33
N PHE A 67 14.64 -22.63 7.10
CA PHE A 67 13.73 -22.72 5.96
C PHE A 67 12.68 -23.81 6.22
N PRO A 68 11.37 -23.51 6.13
CA PRO A 68 10.32 -24.51 6.28
C PRO A 68 10.37 -25.48 5.11
N ILE A 69 10.61 -26.75 5.40
CA ILE A 69 10.63 -27.78 4.36
C ILE A 69 9.20 -27.98 3.86
N VAL A 70 9.08 -28.06 2.54
CA VAL A 70 7.82 -28.26 1.86
C VAL A 70 7.86 -29.53 1.02
N GLU A 71 6.80 -30.32 1.12
CA GLU A 71 6.47 -31.37 0.16
C GLU A 71 5.59 -30.77 -0.93
N ASN A 72 5.74 -31.25 -2.17
CA ASN A 72 4.98 -30.79 -3.32
C ASN A 72 4.93 -29.26 -3.49
N VAL A 73 5.99 -28.55 -3.05
CA VAL A 73 6.17 -27.08 -3.12
C VAL A 73 5.23 -26.27 -2.22
N PHE A 74 4.08 -26.81 -1.82
CA PHE A 74 3.03 -26.08 -1.11
C PHE A 74 2.70 -26.63 0.28
N GLU A 75 3.05 -27.88 0.58
CA GLU A 75 2.64 -28.55 1.81
C GLU A 75 3.75 -28.45 2.85
N HIS A 76 3.50 -27.71 3.93
CA HIS A 76 4.45 -27.61 5.03
C HIS A 76 4.54 -28.95 5.77
N THR A 77 5.72 -29.56 5.79
CA THR A 77 5.95 -30.83 6.49
C THR A 77 6.08 -30.65 8.01
N GLY A 78 6.17 -29.40 8.48
CA GLY A 78 6.47 -29.07 9.88
C GLY A 78 7.96 -29.18 10.23
N GLU A 79 8.79 -29.61 9.28
CA GLU A 79 10.24 -29.69 9.45
C GLU A 79 10.93 -28.42 8.97
N PHE A 80 12.11 -28.14 9.53
CA PHE A 80 12.90 -26.96 9.21
C PHE A 80 14.34 -27.33 8.84
N CYS A 81 14.95 -26.50 7.98
CA CYS A 81 16.36 -26.66 7.64
C CYS A 81 17.26 -26.33 8.84
N ASN A 82 17.91 -27.36 9.40
CA ASN A 82 18.78 -27.23 10.58
C ASN A 82 20.25 -26.92 10.25
N VAL A 83 20.58 -26.71 8.97
CA VAL A 83 21.95 -26.33 8.56
C VAL A 83 22.25 -24.92 9.06
N LEU A 84 23.45 -24.67 9.57
CA LEU A 84 23.91 -23.34 9.94
C LEU A 84 23.70 -22.36 8.77
N LYS A 85 23.08 -21.22 9.04
CA LYS A 85 22.68 -20.22 8.03
C LYS A 85 23.86 -19.77 7.18
N LYS A 86 25.05 -19.64 7.79
CA LYS A 86 26.32 -19.31 7.09
C LYS A 86 26.79 -20.38 6.09
N LYS A 87 26.44 -21.65 6.33
CA LYS A 87 26.82 -22.80 5.52
C LYS A 87 25.72 -23.27 4.58
N CYS A 88 24.47 -22.82 4.77
CA CYS A 88 23.35 -23.20 3.93
C CYS A 88 23.40 -22.49 2.57
N SER A 89 23.70 -23.24 1.51
CA SER A 89 23.70 -22.73 0.13
C SER A 89 22.34 -22.90 -0.57
N LYS A 90 21.55 -23.90 -0.15
CA LYS A 90 20.26 -24.25 -0.77
C LYS A 90 19.20 -23.16 -0.54
N HIS A 91 19.14 -22.60 0.67
CA HIS A 91 18.15 -21.59 1.06
C HIS A 91 18.83 -20.26 1.40
N TYR A 92 19.71 -19.82 0.52
CA TYR A 92 20.50 -18.61 0.75
C TYR A 92 19.60 -17.37 0.88
N CYS A 93 19.66 -16.69 2.03
CA CYS A 93 18.88 -15.50 2.38
C CYS A 93 17.35 -15.66 2.19
N TRP A 94 16.82 -16.88 2.31
CA TRP A 94 15.41 -17.16 2.04
C TRP A 94 14.45 -16.31 2.90
N ASP A 95 14.83 -16.02 4.14
CA ASP A 95 14.10 -15.22 5.12
C ASP A 95 13.98 -13.77 4.66
N LYS A 96 15.08 -13.21 4.15
CA LYS A 96 15.11 -11.87 3.53
C LYS A 96 14.18 -11.80 2.33
N PHE A 97 14.22 -12.80 1.45
CA PHE A 97 13.34 -12.86 0.27
C PHE A 97 11.88 -13.07 0.64
N ARG A 98 11.60 -13.94 1.61
CA ARG A 98 10.23 -14.15 2.10
C ARG A 98 9.67 -12.88 2.73
N ARG A 99 10.46 -12.14 3.50
CA ARG A 99 10.03 -10.85 4.05
C ARG A 99 9.77 -9.83 2.93
N ALA A 100 10.62 -9.78 1.91
CA ALA A 100 10.42 -8.91 0.75
C ALA A 100 9.16 -9.25 -0.05
N GLU A 101 8.84 -10.53 -0.21
CA GLU A 101 7.60 -11.00 -0.85
C GLU A 101 6.36 -10.52 -0.08
N ILE A 102 6.38 -10.68 1.25
CA ILE A 102 5.29 -10.18 2.13
C ILE A 102 5.17 -8.65 2.04
N ASP A 103 6.30 -7.94 2.08
CA ASP A 103 6.34 -6.48 1.96
C ASP A 103 5.77 -6.00 0.61
N MET A 104 6.08 -6.70 -0.49
CA MET A 104 5.49 -6.43 -1.80
C MET A 104 3.98 -6.64 -1.81
N GLU A 105 3.49 -7.69 -1.14
CA GLU A 105 2.06 -7.95 -1.05
C GLU A 105 1.34 -6.86 -0.26
N ILE A 106 1.92 -6.40 0.85
CA ILE A 106 1.41 -5.26 1.61
C ILE A 106 1.28 -4.02 0.71
N VAL A 107 2.32 -3.71 -0.08
CA VAL A 107 2.28 -2.56 -1.02
C VAL A 107 1.18 -2.73 -2.05
N ARG A 108 0.97 -3.93 -2.61
CA ARG A 108 -0.13 -4.19 -3.56
C ARG A 108 -1.49 -3.94 -2.91
N GLN A 109 -1.69 -4.42 -1.69
CA GLN A 109 -2.94 -4.21 -0.96
C GLN A 109 -3.18 -2.72 -0.67
N TRP A 110 -2.14 -1.95 -0.35
CA TRP A 110 -2.25 -0.50 -0.19
C TRP A 110 -2.65 0.21 -1.48
N LEU A 111 -2.04 -0.14 -2.61
CA LEU A 111 -2.43 0.43 -3.91
C LEU A 111 -3.89 0.10 -4.22
N ARG A 112 -4.33 -1.12 -3.91
CA ARG A 112 -5.72 -1.52 -4.10
C ARG A 112 -6.68 -0.74 -3.21
N LEU A 113 -6.31 -0.46 -1.96
CA LEU A 113 -7.10 0.38 -1.06
C LEU A 113 -7.22 1.81 -1.60
N ASP A 114 -6.13 2.39 -2.09
CA ASP A 114 -6.12 3.74 -2.67
C ASP A 114 -7.07 3.84 -3.87
N GLU A 115 -7.03 2.85 -4.78
CA GLU A 115 -7.98 2.75 -5.89
C GLU A 115 -9.44 2.71 -5.42
N LEU A 116 -9.74 1.95 -4.36
CA LEU A 116 -11.09 1.83 -3.82
C LEU A 116 -11.56 3.13 -3.16
N TYR A 117 -10.70 3.82 -2.42
CA TYR A 117 -11.02 5.13 -1.85
C TYR A 117 -11.28 6.19 -2.92
N GLU A 118 -10.53 6.14 -4.03
CA GLU A 118 -10.78 7.03 -5.17
C GLU A 118 -12.13 6.73 -5.82
N GLN A 119 -12.48 5.44 -5.99
CA GLN A 119 -13.78 5.02 -6.52
C GLN A 119 -14.94 5.46 -5.62
N GLU A 120 -14.78 5.32 -4.29
CA GLU A 120 -15.75 5.78 -3.31
C GLU A 120 -15.97 7.30 -3.45
N ARG A 121 -14.89 8.08 -3.47
CA ARG A 121 -14.96 9.54 -3.60
C ARG A 121 -15.71 9.95 -4.87
N ASN A 122 -15.36 9.35 -6.01
CA ASN A 122 -16.00 9.61 -7.29
C ASN A 122 -17.49 9.26 -7.27
N THR A 123 -17.86 8.15 -6.64
CA THR A 123 -19.25 7.72 -6.50
C THR A 123 -20.05 8.70 -5.61
N CYS A 124 -19.49 9.09 -4.47
CA CYS A 124 -20.12 10.04 -3.55
C CYS A 124 -20.32 11.42 -4.21
N MET A 125 -19.32 11.91 -4.96
CA MET A 125 -19.45 13.13 -5.76
C MET A 125 -20.54 13.00 -6.84
N SER A 126 -20.63 11.86 -7.52
CA SER A 126 -21.67 11.59 -8.53
C SER A 126 -23.08 11.54 -7.92
N MET A 127 -23.24 10.95 -6.73
CA MET A 127 -24.51 10.94 -6.01
C MET A 127 -24.93 12.36 -5.60
N THR A 128 -23.99 13.15 -5.08
CA THR A 128 -24.23 14.54 -4.66
C THR A 128 -24.67 15.41 -5.83
N SER A 129 -24.01 15.30 -6.99
CA SER A 129 -24.38 16.07 -8.18
C SER A 129 -25.78 15.72 -8.68
N ARG A 130 -26.18 14.44 -8.65
CA ARG A 130 -27.54 14.00 -8.99
C ARG A 130 -28.60 14.49 -7.99
N GLY A 131 -28.30 14.48 -6.69
CA GLY A 131 -29.18 15.02 -5.65
C GLY A 131 -29.47 16.51 -5.83
N GLY A 132 -28.47 17.28 -6.26
CA GLY A 132 -28.66 18.70 -6.61
C GLY A 132 -29.63 18.93 -7.77
N VAL A 133 -29.64 18.05 -8.77
CA VAL A 133 -30.57 18.13 -9.91
C VAL A 133 -32.01 17.84 -9.48
N LEU A 134 -32.25 16.87 -8.60
CA LEU A 134 -33.61 16.59 -8.09
C LEU A 134 -34.17 17.80 -7.34
N GLY A 135 -33.35 18.49 -6.56
CA GLY A 135 -33.76 19.76 -5.92
C GLY A 135 -34.18 20.82 -6.93
N LEU A 136 -33.47 20.94 -8.06
CA LEU A 136 -33.85 21.84 -9.16
C LEU A 136 -35.10 21.37 -9.92
N MET A 137 -35.31 20.07 -10.09
CA MET A 137 -36.49 19.55 -10.80
C MET A 137 -37.75 19.58 -9.93
N LEU A 138 -37.62 19.43 -8.62
CA LEU A 138 -38.71 19.31 -7.66
C LEU A 138 -38.90 20.57 -6.81
N HIS A 139 -38.20 21.66 -7.08
CA HIS A 139 -38.47 22.92 -6.39
C HIS A 139 -39.89 23.37 -6.73
N GLN A 140 -40.72 23.54 -5.70
CA GLN A 140 -42.02 24.17 -5.82
C GLN A 140 -41.96 25.52 -5.12
N THR A 141 -42.16 26.59 -5.87
CA THR A 141 -42.37 27.92 -5.31
C THR A 141 -43.87 28.15 -5.19
N LEU A 142 -44.37 28.16 -3.96
CA LEU A 142 -45.75 28.55 -3.68
C LEU A 142 -45.80 30.07 -3.52
N SER A 143 -46.66 30.74 -4.30
CA SER A 143 -46.99 32.15 -4.06
C SER A 143 -47.83 32.26 -2.79
N HIS A 144 -47.37 33.04 -1.81
CA HIS A 144 -48.12 33.30 -0.58
C HIS A 144 -49.38 34.14 -0.82
N ASP A 145 -49.45 34.90 -1.92
CA ASP A 145 -50.62 35.74 -2.25
C ASP A 145 -51.85 34.90 -2.66
N ALA A 146 -51.64 33.73 -3.26
CA ALA A 146 -52.72 32.84 -3.71
C ALA A 146 -53.41 32.07 -2.57
N LEU A 147 -52.81 32.03 -1.37
CA LEU A 147 -53.38 31.37 -0.19
C LEU A 147 -54.41 32.25 0.53
N TYR A 148 -54.47 33.54 0.21
CA TYR A 148 -55.33 34.53 0.87
C TYR A 148 -56.35 35.17 -0.09
N GLU A 149 -56.80 34.46 -1.13
CA GLU A 149 -58.03 34.85 -1.82
C GLU A 149 -59.23 34.57 -0.91
N MET A 150 -59.63 35.58 -0.12
CA MET A 150 -60.89 35.56 0.61
C MET A 150 -62.05 35.47 -0.40
N PRO A 151 -62.96 34.50 -0.28
CA PRO A 151 -64.11 34.41 -1.18
C PRO A 151 -64.94 35.69 -1.06
N ALA A 152 -65.28 36.27 -2.23
CA ALA A 152 -66.08 37.49 -2.30
C ALA A 152 -67.40 37.31 -1.53
N PRO A 153 -67.85 38.33 -0.77
CA PRO A 153 -69.09 38.24 -0.02
C PRO A 153 -70.25 38.00 -0.98
N MET A 154 -70.98 36.91 -0.75
CA MET A 154 -72.16 36.52 -1.51
C MET A 154 -73.22 37.63 -1.38
N GLN A 155 -73.49 38.35 -2.47
CA GLN A 155 -74.55 39.35 -2.51
C GLN A 155 -75.90 38.64 -2.72
N VAL A 156 -76.83 38.95 -1.81
CA VAL A 156 -78.22 38.45 -1.74
C VAL A 156 -79.08 39.06 -2.83
#